data_AF-A0A017RUS9-F1
#
_entry.id   AF-A0A017RUS9-F1
#
_cell.length_a   1.000
_cell.length_b   1.000
_cell.length_c   1.000
_cell.angle_alpha   90.00
_cell.angle_beta   90.00
_cell.angle_gamma   90.00
#
_symmetry.space_group_name_H-M   'P 1'
#
loop_
_entity.id
_entity.type
_entity.pdbx_description
1 polymer ?
#
loop_
_entity_poly.entity_id
_entity_poly.type
_entity_poly.pdbx_seq_one_letter_code
_entity_poly.pdbx_strand_id
1 'polypeptide(L)'
;MVYGNSLVNTYYSASNGGYTESSENAWGGRVDYLKSFKDDIDNDSWPYGDRKLTKSEIDMILKSKGYLSLNQSLTDIKISGTFTSGRVKEITIKYIDVDNVEKEKKFSVNDNVRSFFAVTSKNQDIKTKYPEFFNLFNNSVLFSANFPLLAGKQVNTELKDVYTGFPSALFTFTYDDKTSTYTFSGKGYGHGIGMSQKGAKYRAERGASFEDILKFYYVGTSLKQLNTYVKTFSLTNSYALVGDSIGTNISIVGDSNRLLYKYIVEKSGEKVFTGEYTNSSAFSFSPTSTGEYSINLYVKDIASNREYDDLKTSKLSVYIPPKINKVTVNQESQYAGKAVVINTGVSGGSSKGIDYKYEVILNDKVLYTTGYISNSQFTYTPAFEGDYTVNVYIKDRANNKDFDDFNSASFSAKIFVDTSRGGTSGSYINKKLVLKRTLKKGLTGEDVKYLQQALLDLGYNIGTSKPTGLFGNGTHNAVVSFQKKNKLPSYGIVASATVDAINKSLSAKYKAPQSPSRGQLLAALRLTYKRTLISGSKGEDVKKLQNALKFLKYSVDVTGVYDKKTYNAVMTFQKKYKIMATGKLDLTTVNKINSLLK
;
A
#
# COMPACT_ATOMS: atom_id res chain seq x y z
N MET A 1 20.67 29.15 -1.97
CA MET A 1 20.23 30.55 -1.78
C MET A 1 18.70 30.57 -1.76
N VAL A 2 18.09 31.42 -0.94
CA VAL A 2 16.62 31.58 -0.84
C VAL A 2 16.22 33.06 -0.87
N TYR A 3 15.01 33.34 -1.36
CA TYR A 3 14.34 34.64 -1.28
C TYR A 3 13.02 34.44 -0.54
N GLY A 4 12.89 35.03 0.64
CA GLY A 4 11.88 34.57 1.61
C GLY A 4 12.12 33.10 1.96
N ASN A 5 11.11 32.25 1.74
CA ASN A 5 11.18 30.80 1.98
C ASN A 5 11.39 29.96 0.71
N SER A 6 11.61 30.58 -0.44
CA SER A 6 11.71 29.88 -1.74
C SER A 6 13.14 29.83 -2.25
N LEU A 7 13.53 28.70 -2.85
CA LEU A 7 14.80 28.56 -3.57
C LEU A 7 14.84 29.53 -4.75
N VAL A 8 16.01 30.15 -4.99
CA VAL A 8 16.20 31.10 -6.09
C VAL A 8 16.95 30.47 -7.27
N ASN A 9 16.67 30.97 -8.47
CA ASN A 9 17.43 30.66 -9.68
C ASN A 9 18.66 31.57 -9.76
N THR A 10 19.84 31.01 -9.54
CA THR A 10 21.11 31.75 -9.53
C THR A 10 21.73 31.81 -10.93
N TYR A 11 21.13 32.59 -11.84
CA TYR A 11 21.69 32.81 -13.18
C TYR A 11 23.04 33.54 -13.11
N TYR A 12 23.96 33.18 -14.01
CA TYR A 12 25.28 33.79 -14.06
C TYR A 12 25.80 33.90 -15.49
N SER A 13 26.67 34.88 -15.72
CA SER A 13 27.34 35.14 -17.01
C SER A 13 28.85 35.25 -16.80
N ALA A 14 29.63 35.08 -17.86
CA ALA A 14 31.08 35.19 -17.78
C ALA A 14 31.52 36.61 -17.36
N SER A 15 30.90 37.64 -17.94
CA SER A 15 31.08 39.05 -17.56
C SER A 15 29.81 39.86 -17.84
N ASN A 16 29.46 40.77 -16.94
CA ASN A 16 28.34 41.68 -17.05
C ASN A 16 28.73 43.04 -17.66
N GLY A 17 30.02 43.37 -17.74
CA GLY A 17 30.52 44.52 -18.52
C GLY A 17 30.20 45.89 -17.94
N GLY A 18 30.12 46.01 -16.62
CA GLY A 18 29.93 47.26 -15.89
C GLY A 18 28.55 47.38 -15.24
N TYR A 19 27.63 46.49 -15.59
CA TYR A 19 26.24 46.56 -15.15
C TYR A 19 25.56 45.19 -15.24
N THR A 20 24.88 44.76 -14.17
CA THR A 20 24.00 43.58 -14.20
C THR A 20 22.71 43.93 -14.96
N GLU A 21 21.99 42.94 -15.48
CA GLU A 21 20.70 43.17 -16.13
C GLU A 21 19.55 42.56 -15.33
N SER A 22 18.39 43.22 -15.37
CA SER A 22 17.16 42.69 -14.77
C SER A 22 16.56 41.59 -15.63
N SER A 23 15.90 40.63 -14.99
CA SER A 23 15.19 39.56 -15.72
C SER A 23 14.04 40.11 -16.58
N GLU A 24 13.41 41.20 -16.14
CA GLU A 24 12.32 41.87 -16.87
C GLU A 24 12.83 42.47 -18.19
N ASN A 25 13.97 43.17 -18.16
CA ASN A 25 14.55 43.75 -19.36
C ASN A 25 15.03 42.68 -20.35
N ALA A 26 15.57 41.57 -19.84
CA ALA A 26 16.16 40.55 -20.69
C ALA A 26 15.17 39.50 -21.21
N TRP A 27 14.14 39.16 -20.42
CA TRP A 27 13.20 38.06 -20.69
C TRP A 27 11.72 38.42 -20.48
N GLY A 28 11.40 39.68 -20.16
CA GLY A 28 10.02 40.16 -19.92
C GLY A 28 9.43 39.80 -18.55
N GLY A 29 9.96 38.78 -17.86
CA GLY A 29 9.47 38.34 -16.55
C GLY A 29 10.25 38.96 -15.39
N ARG A 30 9.58 39.66 -14.47
CA ARG A 30 10.20 40.24 -13.28
C ARG A 30 10.53 39.18 -12.22
N VAL A 31 11.77 39.19 -11.75
CA VAL A 31 12.28 38.39 -10.64
C VAL A 31 12.98 39.32 -9.67
N ASP A 32 12.43 39.48 -8.46
CA ASP A 32 12.81 40.57 -7.55
C ASP A 32 14.29 40.57 -7.12
N TYR A 33 14.94 39.41 -7.08
CA TYR A 33 16.35 39.28 -6.73
C TYR A 33 17.31 39.39 -7.93
N LEU A 34 16.79 39.52 -9.17
CA LEU A 34 17.59 39.71 -10.40
C LEU A 34 17.39 41.14 -10.91
N LYS A 35 18.10 42.08 -10.28
CA LYS A 35 18.00 43.52 -10.56
C LYS A 35 19.14 44.01 -11.45
N SER A 36 18.85 45.09 -12.17
CA SER A 36 19.81 45.85 -12.96
C SER A 36 20.49 46.89 -12.06
N PHE A 37 21.80 46.81 -11.87
CA PHE A 37 22.60 47.79 -11.12
C PHE A 37 24.06 47.78 -11.56
N LYS A 38 24.77 48.85 -11.20
CA LYS A 38 26.17 49.07 -11.59
C LYS A 38 27.12 48.09 -10.91
N ASP A 39 28.01 47.49 -11.69
CA ASP A 39 29.13 46.66 -11.25
C ASP A 39 30.43 47.19 -11.85
N ASP A 40 31.00 48.22 -11.22
CA ASP A 40 32.19 48.91 -11.71
C ASP A 40 33.46 48.03 -11.72
N ILE A 41 33.44 46.93 -10.98
CA ILE A 41 34.60 46.03 -10.86
C ILE A 41 34.75 45.17 -12.13
N ASP A 42 33.65 44.79 -12.76
CA ASP A 42 33.64 43.97 -13.98
C ASP A 42 33.29 44.81 -15.22
N ASN A 43 34.20 45.70 -15.61
CA ASN A 43 34.00 46.64 -16.71
C ASN A 43 34.78 46.26 -17.99
N ASP A 44 35.11 44.98 -18.14
CA ASP A 44 35.96 44.49 -19.21
C ASP A 44 35.31 44.67 -20.59
N SER A 45 36.11 45.14 -21.55
CA SER A 45 35.77 45.11 -22.97
C SER A 45 35.59 43.67 -23.47
N TRP A 46 34.94 43.52 -24.62
CA TRP A 46 34.82 42.24 -25.29
C TRP A 46 36.19 41.54 -25.43
N PRO A 47 36.29 40.24 -25.09
CA PRO A 47 37.57 39.54 -25.00
C PRO A 47 38.28 39.37 -26.35
N TYR A 48 37.58 39.59 -27.47
CA TYR A 48 38.13 39.48 -28.82
C TYR A 48 38.18 40.82 -29.56
N GLY A 49 38.06 41.93 -28.82
CA GLY A 49 38.05 43.28 -29.37
C GLY A 49 36.79 43.63 -30.16
N ASP A 50 36.88 44.74 -30.88
CA ASP A 50 35.78 45.29 -31.66
C ASP A 50 35.47 44.41 -32.88
N ARG A 51 34.19 44.36 -33.27
CA ARG A 51 33.72 43.63 -34.44
C ARG A 51 33.47 44.60 -35.58
N LYS A 52 34.00 44.32 -36.75
CA LYS A 52 33.78 45.12 -37.96
C LYS A 52 32.95 44.33 -38.96
N LEU A 53 31.90 44.95 -39.48
CA LEU A 53 31.05 44.39 -40.53
C LEU A 53 30.76 45.47 -41.56
N THR A 54 30.98 45.17 -42.83
CA THR A 54 30.57 46.03 -43.93
C THR A 54 29.05 46.10 -44.03
N LYS A 55 28.51 47.19 -44.59
CA LYS A 55 27.07 47.34 -44.86
C LYS A 55 26.54 46.17 -45.71
N SER A 56 27.33 45.71 -46.67
CA SER A 56 27.01 44.54 -47.50
C SER A 56 26.91 43.27 -46.65
N GLU A 57 27.88 43.00 -45.77
CA GLU A 57 27.82 41.84 -44.87
C GLU A 57 26.59 41.85 -43.98
N ILE A 58 26.21 43.00 -43.45
CA ILE A 58 25.02 43.11 -42.62
C ILE A 58 23.74 42.90 -43.45
N ASP A 59 23.62 43.52 -44.62
CA ASP A 59 22.49 43.30 -45.54
C ASP A 59 22.28 41.81 -45.83
N MET A 60 23.38 41.10 -46.10
CA MET A 60 23.37 39.65 -46.32
C MET A 60 22.92 38.87 -45.08
N ILE A 61 23.43 39.21 -43.90
CA ILE A 61 23.03 38.56 -42.64
C ILE A 61 21.52 38.74 -42.39
N LEU A 62 21.02 39.96 -42.58
CA LEU A 62 19.59 40.27 -42.40
C LEU A 62 18.70 39.48 -43.37
N LYS A 63 19.10 39.37 -44.64
CA LYS A 63 18.40 38.55 -45.64
C LYS A 63 18.42 37.07 -45.29
N SER A 64 19.57 36.57 -44.87
CA SER A 64 19.75 35.17 -44.51
C SER A 64 18.87 34.71 -43.34
N LYS A 65 18.46 35.65 -42.48
CA LYS A 65 17.56 35.43 -41.35
C LYS A 65 16.10 35.75 -41.65
N GLY A 66 15.79 36.18 -42.88
CA GLY A 66 14.46 36.59 -43.29
C GLY A 66 14.01 37.94 -42.73
N TYR A 67 14.90 38.72 -42.12
CA TYR A 67 14.58 40.08 -41.66
C TYR A 67 14.37 41.06 -42.82
N LEU A 68 15.09 40.84 -43.93
CA LEU A 68 14.91 41.50 -45.21
C LEU A 68 14.65 40.46 -46.32
N SER A 69 13.86 40.84 -47.32
CA SER A 69 13.70 40.07 -48.56
C SER A 69 14.88 40.30 -49.50
N LEU A 70 15.10 39.41 -50.48
CA LEU A 70 16.27 39.47 -51.38
C LEU A 70 16.34 40.74 -52.23
N ASN A 71 15.17 41.29 -52.56
CA ASN A 71 14.97 42.50 -53.33
C ASN A 71 14.91 43.77 -52.47
N GLN A 72 15.13 43.66 -51.16
CA GLN A 72 15.31 44.80 -50.27
C GLN A 72 16.80 45.10 -50.11
N SER A 73 17.17 46.35 -49.80
CA SER A 73 18.57 46.71 -49.59
C SER A 73 18.73 47.60 -48.36
N LEU A 74 19.59 47.17 -47.43
CA LEU A 74 19.94 47.93 -46.23
C LEU A 74 20.50 49.31 -46.58
N THR A 75 19.94 50.36 -45.98
CA THR A 75 20.46 51.73 -46.06
C THR A 75 21.23 52.11 -44.81
N ASP A 76 20.67 51.82 -43.63
CA ASP A 76 21.20 52.29 -42.34
C ASP A 76 20.76 51.39 -41.16
N ILE A 77 21.51 51.44 -40.06
CA ILE A 77 21.22 50.75 -38.80
C ILE A 77 21.35 51.75 -37.66
N LYS A 78 20.39 51.76 -36.73
CA LYS A 78 20.43 52.62 -35.54
C LYS A 78 20.10 51.84 -34.28
N ILE A 79 20.82 52.12 -33.19
CA ILE A 79 20.35 51.76 -31.85
C ILE A 79 19.25 52.76 -31.50
N SER A 80 17.99 52.32 -31.49
CA SER A 80 16.83 53.17 -31.23
C SER A 80 16.40 53.18 -29.77
N GLY A 81 17.00 52.33 -28.92
CA GLY A 81 16.85 52.42 -27.47
C GLY A 81 17.85 51.55 -26.70
N THR A 82 18.14 51.95 -25.47
CA THR A 82 18.96 51.21 -24.51
C THR A 82 18.26 51.09 -23.16
N PHE A 83 18.62 50.07 -22.38
CA PHE A 83 18.28 50.01 -20.96
C PHE A 83 19.25 50.85 -20.12
N THR A 84 18.94 51.06 -18.84
CA THR A 84 19.84 51.72 -17.87
C THR A 84 21.22 51.03 -17.79
N SER A 85 21.28 49.73 -18.06
CA SER A 85 22.52 48.95 -18.11
C SER A 85 23.43 49.27 -19.31
N GLY A 86 22.95 50.09 -20.25
CA GLY A 86 23.58 50.34 -21.55
C GLY A 86 23.35 49.24 -22.59
N ARG A 87 22.70 48.11 -22.23
CA ARG A 87 22.36 47.07 -23.20
C ARG A 87 21.35 47.59 -24.21
N VAL A 88 21.55 47.18 -25.46
CA VAL A 88 20.69 47.56 -26.57
C VAL A 88 19.30 46.98 -26.35
N LYS A 89 18.32 47.87 -26.22
CA LYS A 89 16.89 47.54 -26.07
C LYS A 89 16.22 47.35 -27.42
N GLU A 90 16.56 48.21 -28.37
CA GLU A 90 15.95 48.24 -29.69
C GLU A 90 16.96 48.67 -30.76
N ILE A 91 16.89 48.02 -31.92
CA ILE A 91 17.63 48.36 -33.14
C ILE A 91 16.61 48.64 -34.26
N THR A 92 16.82 49.73 -34.98
CA THR A 92 16.07 50.06 -36.19
C THR A 92 16.93 49.79 -37.43
N ILE A 93 16.36 49.04 -38.37
CA ILE A 93 16.94 48.75 -39.68
C ILE A 93 16.19 49.55 -40.73
N LYS A 94 16.90 50.39 -41.47
CA LYS A 94 16.37 51.11 -42.62
C LYS A 94 16.76 50.41 -43.92
N TYR A 95 15.83 50.33 -44.86
CA TYR A 95 16.06 49.66 -46.13
C TYR A 95 15.20 50.24 -47.25
N ILE A 96 15.67 50.11 -48.49
CA ILE A 96 14.86 50.37 -49.69
C ILE A 96 14.04 49.11 -50.01
N ASP A 97 12.73 49.28 -50.22
CA ASP A 97 11.82 48.21 -50.63
C ASP A 97 11.71 48.05 -52.16
N VAL A 98 10.83 47.15 -52.61
CA VAL A 98 10.65 46.80 -54.02
C VAL A 98 10.15 47.96 -54.89
N ASP A 99 9.50 48.94 -54.26
CA ASP A 99 8.96 50.13 -54.92
C ASP A 99 9.96 51.31 -54.86
N ASN A 100 11.21 51.03 -54.47
CA ASN A 100 12.29 51.99 -54.29
C ASN A 100 12.01 53.04 -53.20
N VAL A 101 11.23 52.68 -52.16
CA VAL A 101 10.87 53.56 -51.04
C VAL A 101 11.67 53.16 -49.79
N GLU A 102 12.21 54.14 -49.05
CA GLU A 102 12.84 53.87 -47.75
C GLU A 102 11.79 53.49 -46.69
N LYS A 103 12.00 52.34 -46.06
CA LYS A 103 11.20 51.80 -44.96
C LYS A 103 12.10 51.52 -43.75
N GLU A 104 11.47 51.33 -42.59
CA GLU A 104 12.16 50.91 -41.37
C GLU A 104 11.48 49.74 -40.68
N LYS A 105 12.29 48.88 -40.04
CA LYS A 105 11.85 47.78 -39.17
C LYS A 105 12.56 47.88 -37.83
N LYS A 106 11.83 47.70 -36.74
CA LYS A 106 12.37 47.73 -35.37
C LYS A 106 12.46 46.32 -34.80
N PHE A 107 13.56 46.05 -34.11
CA PHE A 107 13.85 44.78 -33.47
C PHE A 107 14.22 45.04 -32.01
N SER A 108 13.64 44.27 -31.10
CA SER A 108 13.74 44.43 -29.65
C SER A 108 14.57 43.31 -29.00
N VAL A 109 14.79 43.38 -27.69
CA VAL A 109 15.56 42.38 -26.92
C VAL A 109 14.98 40.96 -27.02
N ASN A 110 13.66 40.83 -27.18
CA ASN A 110 12.99 39.55 -27.40
C ASN A 110 13.38 38.90 -28.73
N ASP A 111 14.00 39.65 -29.65
CA ASP A 111 14.47 39.19 -30.96
C ASP A 111 15.94 38.72 -30.94
N ASN A 112 16.49 38.42 -29.75
CA ASN A 112 17.87 37.97 -29.54
C ASN A 112 18.93 38.94 -30.11
N VAL A 113 18.89 40.21 -29.69
CA VAL A 113 19.80 41.28 -30.15
C VAL A 113 21.29 40.88 -30.14
N ARG A 114 21.71 40.06 -29.16
CA ARG A 114 23.09 39.51 -29.08
C ARG A 114 23.47 38.65 -30.30
N SER A 115 22.54 37.85 -30.79
CA SER A 115 22.76 36.98 -31.95
C SER A 115 22.22 37.61 -33.22
N PHE A 116 21.73 38.85 -33.21
CA PHE A 116 21.08 39.50 -34.35
C PHE A 116 21.97 39.51 -35.59
N PHE A 117 23.26 39.83 -35.43
CA PHE A 117 24.26 39.77 -36.51
C PHE A 117 25.08 38.46 -36.55
N ALA A 118 24.67 37.43 -35.80
CA ALA A 118 25.34 36.12 -35.81
C ALA A 118 25.02 35.31 -37.07
N VAL A 119 26.00 34.57 -37.57
CA VAL A 119 25.85 33.50 -38.55
C VAL A 119 26.05 32.17 -37.81
N THR A 120 25.18 31.18 -38.05
CA THR A 120 25.26 29.88 -37.37
C THR A 120 25.27 28.72 -38.37
N SER A 121 25.85 27.60 -37.96
CA SER A 121 25.89 26.32 -38.69
C SER A 121 24.50 25.77 -39.06
N LYS A 122 23.45 26.16 -38.31
CA LYS A 122 22.05 25.78 -38.54
C LYS A 122 21.36 26.58 -39.65
N ASN A 123 22.04 27.56 -40.24
CA ASN A 123 21.55 28.25 -41.45
C ASN A 123 21.81 27.38 -42.70
N GLN A 124 21.33 26.13 -42.67
CA GLN A 124 21.57 25.10 -43.68
C GLN A 124 21.03 25.51 -45.06
N ASP A 125 20.10 26.47 -45.10
CA ASP A 125 19.61 27.11 -46.32
C ASP A 125 20.61 28.06 -46.98
N ILE A 126 21.55 28.68 -46.25
CA ILE A 126 22.52 29.62 -46.86
C ILE A 126 23.47 28.87 -47.79
N LYS A 127 23.98 27.71 -47.37
CA LYS A 127 24.92 26.92 -48.17
C LYS A 127 24.31 26.40 -49.47
N THR A 128 23.00 26.10 -49.44
CA THR A 128 22.26 25.53 -50.56
C THR A 128 21.69 26.60 -51.50
N LYS A 129 21.33 27.77 -50.96
CA LYS A 129 20.62 28.84 -51.69
C LYS A 129 21.54 29.98 -52.14
N TYR A 130 22.74 30.09 -51.55
CA TYR A 130 23.70 31.20 -51.70
C TYR A 130 25.18 30.72 -51.59
N PRO A 131 25.64 29.81 -52.47
CA PRO A 131 26.96 29.15 -52.36
C PRO A 131 28.17 30.10 -52.48
N GLU A 132 28.05 31.17 -53.24
CA GLU A 132 29.07 32.22 -53.40
C GLU A 132 29.36 32.99 -52.09
N PHE A 133 28.42 32.98 -51.14
CA PHE A 133 28.53 33.69 -49.88
C PHE A 133 29.22 32.88 -48.77
N PHE A 134 29.26 31.55 -48.90
CA PHE A 134 29.90 30.66 -47.90
C PHE A 134 31.42 30.89 -47.80
N ASN A 135 32.07 31.28 -48.91
CA ASN A 135 33.52 31.51 -48.95
C ASN A 135 33.95 32.86 -48.32
N LEU A 136 33.08 33.87 -48.31
CA LEU A 136 33.33 35.16 -47.65
C LEU A 136 33.35 35.04 -46.12
N PHE A 137 32.47 34.19 -45.56
CA PHE A 137 32.43 33.91 -44.12
C PHE A 137 33.58 33.01 -43.66
N ASN A 138 34.06 32.07 -44.48
CA ASN A 138 35.19 31.21 -44.10
C ASN A 138 36.54 31.95 -44.06
N ASN A 139 36.76 32.93 -44.94
CA ASN A 139 38.04 33.67 -44.97
C ASN A 139 38.14 34.78 -43.90
N SER A 140 37.02 35.21 -43.31
CA SER A 140 36.98 36.22 -42.24
C SER A 140 36.93 35.62 -40.82
N VAL A 141 36.70 34.30 -40.69
CA VAL A 141 36.70 33.54 -39.42
C VAL A 141 38.11 33.09 -38.97
N LEU A 142 39.16 33.42 -39.74
CA LEU A 142 40.56 33.22 -39.34
C LEU A 142 41.12 34.31 -38.41
N PHE A 143 40.26 35.10 -37.75
CA PHE A 143 40.67 35.75 -36.51
C PHE A 143 40.76 34.70 -35.40
N SER A 144 41.94 34.08 -35.34
CA SER A 144 42.59 33.50 -34.16
C SER A 144 41.71 33.49 -32.92
N ALA A 145 40.87 32.46 -32.82
CA ALA A 145 40.32 31.99 -31.57
C ALA A 145 41.46 31.41 -30.72
N ASN A 146 42.39 32.25 -30.27
CA ASN A 146 43.24 31.95 -29.12
C ASN A 146 42.35 32.00 -27.87
N PHE A 147 41.49 30.99 -27.74
CA PHE A 147 41.05 30.54 -26.43
C PHE A 147 42.27 29.90 -25.77
N PRO A 148 42.81 30.43 -24.65
CA PRO A 148 43.70 29.62 -23.85
C PRO A 148 42.89 28.43 -23.32
N LEU A 149 43.14 27.26 -23.91
CA LEU A 149 42.66 25.98 -23.40
C LEU A 149 43.14 25.83 -21.96
N LEU A 150 42.21 25.72 -21.02
CA LEU A 150 42.49 25.04 -19.76
C LEU A 150 42.84 23.58 -20.10
N ALA A 151 44.13 23.26 -19.99
CA ALA A 151 44.72 21.92 -19.88
C ALA A 151 44.20 20.83 -20.86
N GLY A 152 44.96 20.62 -21.95
CA GLY A 152 45.37 19.26 -22.33
C GLY A 152 44.35 18.29 -22.92
N LYS A 153 43.35 18.75 -23.70
CA LYS A 153 42.59 17.86 -24.59
C LYS A 153 42.72 18.29 -26.04
N GLN A 154 43.29 17.41 -26.88
CA GLN A 154 43.16 17.51 -28.33
C GLN A 154 41.68 17.42 -28.70
N VAL A 155 41.21 18.35 -29.52
CA VAL A 155 39.84 18.39 -30.01
C VAL A 155 39.88 18.12 -31.51
N ASN A 156 39.45 16.92 -31.92
CA ASN A 156 38.93 16.67 -33.26
C ASN A 156 37.51 17.23 -33.30
N THR A 157 37.34 18.49 -33.70
CA THR A 157 36.00 19.06 -33.95
C THR A 157 35.74 19.14 -35.45
N GLU A 158 34.81 18.30 -35.91
CA GLU A 158 33.88 18.70 -36.97
C GLU A 158 33.40 20.14 -36.70
N LEU A 159 33.17 20.94 -37.76
CA LEU A 159 32.72 22.35 -37.76
C LEU A 159 31.35 22.62 -37.09
N LYS A 160 31.08 22.02 -35.93
CA LYS A 160 29.92 22.28 -35.09
C LYS A 160 30.22 23.54 -34.27
N ASP A 161 29.63 24.63 -34.75
CA ASP A 161 29.34 25.87 -34.02
C ASP A 161 30.42 26.97 -34.04
N VAL A 162 30.71 27.48 -35.24
CA VAL A 162 31.23 28.85 -35.39
C VAL A 162 30.08 29.82 -35.05
N TYR A 163 29.97 30.22 -33.78
CA TYR A 163 29.04 31.25 -33.34
C TYR A 163 29.69 32.64 -33.51
N THR A 164 29.26 33.43 -34.51
CA THR A 164 29.81 34.78 -34.76
C THR A 164 29.04 35.91 -34.07
N GLY A 165 28.10 35.58 -33.17
CA GLY A 165 27.32 36.58 -32.45
C GLY A 165 28.17 37.44 -31.52
N PHE A 166 27.63 38.59 -31.12
CA PHE A 166 28.34 39.48 -30.21
C PHE A 166 28.49 38.83 -28.81
N PRO A 167 29.60 39.08 -28.11
CA PRO A 167 29.81 38.56 -26.76
C PRO A 167 28.68 38.91 -25.79
N SER A 168 28.07 40.09 -25.94
CA SER A 168 26.94 40.58 -25.15
C SER A 168 26.04 41.51 -25.97
N ALA A 169 24.88 41.87 -25.43
CA ALA A 169 24.02 42.93 -25.98
C ALA A 169 24.47 44.35 -25.53
N LEU A 170 25.60 44.46 -24.83
CA LEU A 170 26.15 45.73 -24.38
C LEU A 170 27.21 46.20 -25.37
N PHE A 171 26.75 46.97 -26.37
CA PHE A 171 27.61 47.50 -27.42
C PHE A 171 27.09 48.82 -27.99
N THR A 172 27.99 49.54 -28.63
CA THR A 172 27.75 50.69 -29.49
C THR A 172 28.40 50.43 -30.84
N PHE A 173 28.07 51.22 -31.86
CA PHE A 173 28.82 51.17 -33.11
C PHE A 173 28.96 52.54 -33.76
N THR A 174 29.97 52.65 -34.62
CA THR A 174 30.17 53.77 -35.54
C THR A 174 30.14 53.29 -36.98
N TYR A 175 29.75 54.14 -37.92
CA TYR A 175 29.77 53.85 -39.35
C TYR A 175 30.80 54.74 -40.06
N ASP A 176 31.62 54.15 -40.93
CA ASP A 176 32.55 54.85 -41.80
C ASP A 176 32.08 54.76 -43.25
N ASP A 177 31.65 55.89 -43.82
CA ASP A 177 31.16 55.99 -45.19
C ASP A 177 32.23 55.60 -46.22
N LYS A 178 33.51 55.88 -45.96
CA LYS A 178 34.61 55.63 -46.91
C LYS A 178 34.85 54.15 -47.14
N THR A 179 34.76 53.38 -46.06
CA THR A 179 34.97 51.92 -46.07
C THR A 179 33.65 51.15 -46.04
N SER A 180 32.52 51.86 -46.01
CA SER A 180 31.18 51.29 -45.84
C SER A 180 31.11 50.26 -44.70
N THR A 181 31.77 50.54 -43.58
CA THR A 181 31.98 49.58 -42.49
C THR A 181 31.42 50.09 -41.16
N TYR A 182 30.69 49.22 -40.46
CA TYR A 182 30.28 49.41 -39.07
C TYR A 182 31.31 48.78 -38.14
N THR A 183 31.79 49.55 -37.15
CA THR A 183 32.66 49.05 -36.07
C THR A 183 31.85 49.00 -34.78
N PHE A 184 31.62 47.79 -34.28
CA PHE A 184 30.90 47.49 -33.05
C PHE A 184 31.89 47.30 -31.90
N SER A 185 31.76 48.10 -30.86
CA SER A 185 32.58 48.03 -29.64
C SER A 185 31.66 47.76 -28.46
N GLY A 186 32.04 46.84 -27.58
CA GLY A 186 31.20 46.45 -26.46
C GLY A 186 31.95 45.90 -25.26
N LYS A 187 31.17 45.62 -24.22
CA LYS A 187 31.65 45.14 -22.91
C LYS A 187 30.90 43.92 -22.44
N GLY A 188 31.52 43.14 -21.57
CA GLY A 188 30.91 41.95 -20.99
C GLY A 188 30.79 40.76 -21.95
N TYR A 189 30.36 39.63 -21.40
CA TYR A 189 30.22 38.35 -22.09
C TYR A 189 29.11 37.52 -21.46
N GLY A 190 28.02 37.30 -22.20
CA GLY A 190 26.84 36.58 -21.74
C GLY A 190 25.60 37.45 -21.67
N HIS A 191 24.58 36.97 -20.97
CA HIS A 191 23.27 37.62 -20.87
C HIS A 191 23.27 38.78 -19.87
N GLY A 192 24.21 38.83 -18.92
CA GLY A 192 24.36 39.93 -17.97
C GLY A 192 23.48 39.83 -16.71
N ILE A 193 22.67 38.78 -16.59
CA ILE A 193 21.70 38.63 -15.49
C ILE A 193 22.34 37.85 -14.34
N GLY A 194 22.12 38.33 -13.13
CA GLY A 194 22.67 37.72 -11.91
C GLY A 194 24.18 37.87 -11.83
N MET A 195 24.88 36.81 -11.45
CA MET A 195 26.30 36.91 -11.08
C MET A 195 27.24 36.97 -12.28
N SER A 196 28.13 37.96 -12.31
CA SER A 196 29.31 37.93 -13.19
C SER A 196 30.39 37.04 -12.58
N GLN A 197 30.87 36.05 -13.34
CA GLN A 197 31.97 35.19 -12.92
C GLN A 197 33.28 35.97 -12.77
N LYS A 198 33.59 36.87 -13.73
CA LYS A 198 34.74 37.78 -13.61
C LYS A 198 34.60 38.74 -12.45
N GLY A 199 33.44 39.36 -12.29
CA GLY A 199 33.21 40.29 -11.19
C GLY A 199 33.21 39.59 -9.82
N ALA A 200 32.80 38.33 -9.74
CA ALA A 200 32.95 37.51 -8.55
C ALA A 200 34.43 37.23 -8.24
N LYS A 201 35.22 36.83 -9.26
CA LYS A 201 36.68 36.67 -9.14
C LYS A 201 37.35 37.94 -8.64
N TYR A 202 37.10 39.08 -9.29
CA TYR A 202 37.70 40.36 -8.93
C TYR A 202 37.33 40.85 -7.53
N ARG A 203 36.13 40.52 -7.04
CA ARG A 203 35.71 40.76 -5.65
C ARG A 203 36.43 39.84 -4.67
N ALA A 204 36.55 38.55 -4.99
CA ALA A 204 37.30 37.59 -4.17
C ALA A 204 38.77 37.98 -4.05
N GLU A 205 39.40 38.41 -5.14
CA GLU A 205 40.78 38.95 -5.15
C GLU A 205 40.93 40.22 -4.29
N ARG A 206 39.84 40.94 -4.04
CA ARG A 206 39.76 42.10 -3.13
C ARG A 206 39.32 41.73 -1.72
N GLY A 207 39.27 40.44 -1.39
CA GLY A 207 38.97 39.93 -0.05
C GLY A 207 37.49 39.73 0.27
N ALA A 208 36.57 39.90 -0.69
CA ALA A 208 35.16 39.61 -0.45
C ALA A 208 34.93 38.10 -0.26
N SER A 209 34.12 37.72 0.72
CA SER A 209 33.74 36.32 0.91
C SER A 209 32.76 35.86 -0.17
N PHE A 210 32.54 34.54 -0.31
CA PHE A 210 31.54 34.05 -1.27
C PHE A 210 30.13 34.52 -0.89
N GLU A 211 29.83 34.66 0.41
CA GLU A 211 28.57 35.21 0.91
C GLU A 211 28.37 36.66 0.50
N ASP A 212 29.41 37.49 0.62
CA ASP A 212 29.37 38.90 0.19
C ASP A 212 29.14 39.01 -1.32
N ILE A 213 29.84 38.19 -2.10
CA ILE A 213 29.69 38.14 -3.56
C ILE A 213 28.26 37.74 -3.94
N LEU A 214 27.71 36.69 -3.34
CA LEU A 214 26.36 36.23 -3.64
C LEU A 214 25.30 37.26 -3.23
N LYS A 215 25.43 37.90 -2.05
CA LYS A 215 24.52 38.97 -1.60
C LYS A 215 24.56 40.19 -2.51
N PHE A 216 25.73 40.51 -3.06
CA PHE A 216 25.89 41.60 -4.02
C PHE A 216 25.07 41.34 -5.30
N TYR A 217 25.20 40.14 -5.90
CA TYR A 217 24.53 39.85 -7.18
C TYR A 217 23.04 39.48 -7.06
N TYR A 218 22.64 38.86 -5.94
CA TYR A 218 21.29 38.38 -5.73
C TYR A 218 20.65 39.12 -4.55
N VAL A 219 20.27 40.37 -4.82
CA VAL A 219 19.82 41.32 -3.80
C VAL A 219 18.58 40.79 -3.06
N GLY A 220 18.58 40.88 -1.73
CA GLY A 220 17.48 40.44 -0.87
C GLY A 220 17.41 38.93 -0.63
N THR A 221 18.36 38.16 -1.14
CA THR A 221 18.46 36.72 -0.86
C THR A 221 19.28 36.44 0.41
N SER A 222 19.12 35.24 0.94
CA SER A 222 19.92 34.72 2.05
C SER A 222 20.45 33.31 1.77
N LEU A 223 21.46 32.91 2.53
CA LEU A 223 21.95 31.54 2.55
C LEU A 223 21.21 30.76 3.63
N LYS A 224 20.63 29.63 3.24
CA LYS A 224 20.01 28.66 4.13
C LYS A 224 20.70 27.33 3.90
N GLN A 225 21.14 26.69 4.98
CA GLN A 225 21.54 25.29 4.92
C GLN A 225 20.29 24.44 4.71
N LEU A 226 20.29 23.62 3.66
CA LEU A 226 19.19 22.70 3.42
C LEU A 226 19.23 21.59 4.47
N ASN A 227 18.10 21.38 5.12
CA ASN A 227 17.91 20.27 6.03
C ASN A 227 17.11 19.18 5.31
N THR A 228 17.73 18.01 5.21
CA THR A 228 17.15 16.78 4.68
C THR A 228 17.36 15.70 5.72
N TYR A 229 16.28 15.11 6.23
CA TYR A 229 16.37 14.02 7.19
C TYR A 229 15.21 13.03 7.06
N VAL A 230 15.47 11.80 7.48
CA VAL A 230 14.52 10.69 7.45
C VAL A 230 13.65 10.76 8.70
N LYS A 231 12.37 11.10 8.52
CA LYS A 231 11.38 11.15 9.62
C LYS A 231 10.97 9.75 10.06
N THR A 232 10.67 8.87 9.10
CA THR A 232 10.35 7.46 9.38
C THR A 232 11.05 6.55 8.38
N PHE A 233 11.57 5.44 8.87
CA PHE A 233 12.13 4.36 8.08
C PHE A 233 11.78 3.04 8.74
N SER A 234 11.04 2.20 8.04
CA SER A 234 10.67 0.87 8.51
C SER A 234 10.59 -0.10 7.33
N LEU A 235 10.70 -1.39 7.62
CA LEU A 235 10.52 -2.43 6.62
C LEU A 235 9.04 -2.78 6.49
N THR A 236 8.65 -3.37 5.35
CA THR A 236 7.31 -3.95 5.22
C THR A 236 7.05 -5.02 6.26
N ASN A 237 8.09 -5.81 6.59
CA ASN A 237 8.13 -6.74 7.72
C ASN A 237 9.52 -6.73 8.35
N SER A 238 9.61 -6.87 9.68
CA SER A 238 10.87 -7.06 10.40
C SER A 238 11.41 -8.49 10.33
N TYR A 239 10.70 -9.39 9.63
CA TYR A 239 11.01 -10.80 9.47
C TYR A 239 10.77 -11.23 8.02
N ALA A 240 11.57 -12.17 7.54
CA ALA A 240 11.41 -12.76 6.21
C ALA A 240 11.83 -14.23 6.19
N LEU A 241 11.33 -14.99 5.24
CA LEU A 241 11.94 -16.27 4.85
C LEU A 241 12.95 -16.03 3.72
N VAL A 242 13.95 -16.91 3.60
CA VAL A 242 14.89 -16.88 2.46
C VAL A 242 14.11 -16.87 1.14
N GLY A 243 14.42 -15.92 0.28
CA GLY A 243 13.76 -15.69 -1.01
C GLY A 243 12.56 -14.73 -0.99
N ASP A 244 11.98 -14.43 0.18
CA ASP A 244 10.88 -13.47 0.26
C ASP A 244 11.34 -12.05 -0.09
N SER A 245 10.51 -11.27 -0.78
CA SER A 245 10.83 -9.87 -1.10
C SER A 245 10.41 -8.93 0.04
N ILE A 246 11.34 -8.11 0.52
CA ILE A 246 11.13 -7.11 1.56
C ILE A 246 11.30 -5.71 0.99
N GLY A 247 10.32 -4.84 1.26
CA GLY A 247 10.35 -3.43 0.89
C GLY A 247 10.51 -2.52 2.09
N THR A 248 10.36 -1.22 1.86
CA THR A 248 10.49 -0.18 2.90
C THR A 248 9.30 0.77 2.87
N ASN A 249 8.95 1.30 4.06
CA ASN A 249 8.01 2.39 4.24
C ASN A 249 8.78 3.59 4.81
N ILE A 250 8.83 4.68 4.03
CA ILE A 250 9.69 5.84 4.35
C ILE A 250 8.91 7.15 4.36
N SER A 251 9.33 8.09 5.19
CA SER A 251 8.89 9.49 5.17
C SER A 251 10.12 10.37 5.37
N ILE A 252 10.34 11.29 4.44
CA ILE A 252 11.47 12.21 4.45
C ILE A 252 10.95 13.63 4.65
N VAL A 253 11.66 14.41 5.45
CA VAL A 253 11.49 15.86 5.52
C VAL A 253 12.69 16.47 4.81
N GLY A 254 12.42 17.17 3.71
CA GLY A 254 13.43 17.90 2.95
C GLY A 254 12.96 19.32 2.70
N ASP A 255 13.87 20.28 2.85
CA ASP A 255 13.66 21.66 2.41
C ASP A 255 13.52 21.78 0.88
N SER A 256 13.87 20.73 0.13
CA SER A 256 13.66 20.62 -1.31
C SER A 256 13.03 19.27 -1.68
N ASN A 257 12.45 19.19 -2.89
CA ASN A 257 11.92 17.96 -3.47
C ASN A 257 12.95 17.19 -4.33
N ARG A 258 14.23 17.61 -4.31
CA ARG A 258 15.29 17.06 -5.16
C ARG A 258 16.13 16.02 -4.41
N LEU A 259 15.47 14.97 -3.94
CA LEU A 259 16.08 13.96 -3.08
C LEU A 259 16.70 12.81 -3.87
N LEU A 260 17.81 12.28 -3.35
CA LEU A 260 18.46 11.07 -3.80
C LEU A 260 18.48 10.03 -2.67
N TYR A 261 18.25 8.78 -3.04
CA TYR A 261 18.15 7.63 -2.14
C TYR A 261 19.18 6.59 -2.53
N LYS A 262 19.88 6.02 -1.55
CA LYS A 262 20.79 4.89 -1.72
C LYS A 262 20.54 3.88 -0.61
N TYR A 263 20.51 2.61 -0.99
CA TYR A 263 20.32 1.51 -0.05
C TYR A 263 21.57 0.63 0.00
N ILE A 264 21.99 0.28 1.22
CA ILE A 264 23.02 -0.73 1.46
C ILE A 264 22.44 -1.78 2.38
N VAL A 265 22.60 -3.05 2.03
CA VAL A 265 22.20 -4.17 2.90
C VAL A 265 23.45 -4.86 3.40
N GLU A 266 23.50 -5.06 4.71
CA GLU A 266 24.61 -5.70 5.41
C GLU A 266 24.12 -6.94 6.16
N LYS A 267 24.96 -7.98 6.19
CA LYS A 267 24.76 -9.19 6.98
C LYS A 267 26.03 -9.43 7.80
N SER A 268 25.89 -9.50 9.11
CA SER A 268 27.04 -9.68 10.03
C SER A 268 28.17 -8.65 9.80
N GLY A 269 27.83 -7.42 9.40
CA GLY A 269 28.80 -6.35 9.09
C GLY A 269 29.36 -6.37 7.67
N GLU A 270 29.08 -7.39 6.86
CA GLU A 270 29.49 -7.45 5.46
C GLU A 270 28.41 -6.94 4.52
N LYS A 271 28.78 -6.12 3.53
CA LYS A 271 27.85 -5.61 2.51
C LYS A 271 27.48 -6.72 1.54
N VAL A 272 26.21 -7.09 1.54
CA VAL A 272 25.63 -8.09 0.61
C VAL A 272 24.88 -7.43 -0.55
N PHE A 273 24.57 -6.14 -0.44
CA PHE A 273 24.00 -5.32 -1.50
C PHE A 273 24.46 -3.87 -1.35
N THR A 274 24.83 -3.23 -2.46
CA THR A 274 25.11 -1.79 -2.53
C THR A 274 24.42 -1.23 -3.76
N GLY A 275 23.43 -0.37 -3.56
CA GLY A 275 22.80 0.38 -4.64
C GLY A 275 23.51 1.70 -4.92
N GLU A 276 23.29 2.24 -6.11
CA GLU A 276 23.65 3.61 -6.44
C GLU A 276 22.60 4.61 -5.97
N TYR A 277 22.95 5.90 -5.93
CA TYR A 277 21.98 6.95 -5.67
C TYR A 277 20.97 7.07 -6.82
N THR A 278 19.68 7.06 -6.50
CA THR A 278 18.59 7.28 -7.47
C THR A 278 17.59 8.32 -6.96
N ASN A 279 16.76 8.86 -7.86
CA ASN A 279 15.66 9.77 -7.49
C ASN A 279 14.39 9.03 -7.02
N SER A 280 14.44 7.70 -6.91
CA SER A 280 13.33 6.85 -6.46
C SER A 280 13.60 6.32 -5.07
N SER A 281 12.61 6.42 -4.19
CA SER A 281 12.65 5.80 -2.88
C SER A 281 12.33 4.31 -2.89
N ALA A 282 11.87 3.77 -4.02
CA ALA A 282 11.45 2.37 -4.12
C ALA A 282 12.63 1.43 -3.86
N PHE A 283 12.38 0.43 -3.02
CA PHE A 283 13.38 -0.57 -2.67
C PHE A 283 12.73 -1.93 -2.45
N SER A 284 13.40 -2.96 -2.93
CA SER A 284 13.04 -4.36 -2.69
C SER A 284 14.32 -5.18 -2.54
N PHE A 285 14.34 -6.06 -1.56
CA PHE A 285 15.46 -6.97 -1.32
C PHE A 285 14.96 -8.37 -0.98
N SER A 286 15.58 -9.39 -1.58
CA SER A 286 15.29 -10.80 -1.32
C SER A 286 16.53 -11.48 -0.72
N PRO A 287 16.52 -11.82 0.58
CA PRO A 287 17.68 -12.42 1.22
C PRO A 287 17.91 -13.85 0.70
N THR A 288 19.16 -14.21 0.47
CA THR A 288 19.57 -15.52 -0.06
C THR A 288 20.01 -16.52 1.01
N SER A 289 20.15 -16.07 2.26
CA SER A 289 20.57 -16.91 3.38
C SER A 289 19.95 -16.39 4.68
N THR A 290 20.00 -17.21 5.73
CA THR A 290 19.46 -16.85 7.04
C THR A 290 20.40 -15.98 7.85
N GLY A 291 19.84 -15.28 8.84
CA GLY A 291 20.59 -14.46 9.80
C GLY A 291 20.01 -13.06 9.95
N GLU A 292 20.75 -12.23 10.66
CA GLU A 292 20.38 -10.84 10.91
C GLU A 292 20.97 -9.93 9.83
N TYR A 293 20.10 -9.12 9.24
CA TYR A 293 20.43 -8.14 8.23
C TYR A 293 20.18 -6.72 8.76
N SER A 294 20.99 -5.77 8.30
CA SER A 294 20.76 -4.34 8.46
C SER A 294 20.54 -3.72 7.10
N ILE A 295 19.41 -3.04 6.92
CA ILE A 295 19.10 -2.28 5.72
C ILE A 295 19.34 -0.81 6.06
N ASN A 296 20.32 -0.21 5.41
CA ASN A 296 20.75 1.17 5.59
C ASN A 296 20.22 2.03 4.45
N LEU A 297 19.42 3.05 4.78
CA LEU A 297 18.90 4.06 3.88
C LEU A 297 19.72 5.35 4.05
N TYR A 298 20.45 5.69 2.99
CA TYR A 298 21.17 6.94 2.84
C TYR A 298 20.30 7.90 2.03
N VAL A 299 20.08 9.12 2.55
CA VAL A 299 19.29 10.15 1.88
C VAL A 299 20.09 11.43 1.79
N LYS A 300 20.04 12.10 0.64
CA LYS A 300 20.55 13.47 0.49
C LYS A 300 19.76 14.28 -0.51
N ASP A 301 19.86 15.59 -0.39
CA ASP A 301 19.55 16.50 -1.49
C ASP A 301 20.58 16.35 -2.60
N ILE A 302 20.16 16.39 -3.86
CA ILE A 302 21.08 16.36 -5.02
C ILE A 302 22.09 17.51 -5.01
N ALA A 303 21.78 18.64 -4.36
CA ALA A 303 22.67 19.77 -4.20
C ALA A 303 23.68 19.57 -3.05
N SER A 304 23.55 18.51 -2.25
CA SER A 304 24.46 18.22 -1.16
C SER A 304 25.75 17.57 -1.66
N ASN A 305 26.89 18.15 -1.25
CA ASN A 305 28.22 17.60 -1.48
C ASN A 305 28.61 16.54 -0.42
N ARG A 306 27.77 16.30 0.57
CA ARG A 306 27.99 15.24 1.56
C ARG A 306 27.76 13.86 0.94
N GLU A 307 28.36 12.84 1.55
CA GLU A 307 28.05 11.45 1.18
C GLU A 307 26.56 11.17 1.37
N TYR A 308 25.99 11.63 2.49
CA TYR A 308 24.57 11.63 2.81
C TYR A 308 24.22 12.85 3.70
N ASP A 309 22.95 13.25 3.69
CA ASP A 309 22.43 14.26 4.63
C ASP A 309 21.85 13.62 5.89
N ASP A 310 21.27 12.42 5.76
CA ASP A 310 20.86 11.57 6.88
C ASP A 310 20.96 10.09 6.51
N LEU A 311 21.13 9.25 7.54
CA LEU A 311 21.27 7.80 7.46
C LEU A 311 20.34 7.16 8.49
N LYS A 312 19.53 6.20 8.05
CA LYS A 312 18.74 5.35 8.95
C LYS A 312 18.94 3.87 8.67
N THR A 313 18.86 3.08 9.72
CA THR A 313 19.02 1.63 9.67
C THR A 313 17.77 0.95 10.20
N SER A 314 17.33 -0.10 9.52
CA SER A 314 16.29 -1.02 9.96
C SER A 314 16.85 -2.44 10.00
N LYS A 315 16.41 -3.23 10.98
CA LYS A 315 16.84 -4.62 11.15
C LYS A 315 15.85 -5.59 10.53
N LEU A 316 16.36 -6.66 9.95
CA LEU A 316 15.60 -7.75 9.35
C LEU A 316 16.16 -9.09 9.82
N SER A 317 15.33 -9.92 10.45
CA SER A 317 15.70 -11.30 10.81
C SER A 317 15.18 -12.28 9.75
N VAL A 318 16.07 -13.07 9.16
CA VAL A 318 15.75 -13.99 8.05
C VAL A 318 15.87 -15.45 8.47
N TYR A 319 14.82 -16.23 8.19
CA TYR A 319 14.72 -17.65 8.56
C TYR A 319 14.60 -18.57 7.34
N ILE A 320 14.85 -19.86 7.54
CA ILE A 320 14.63 -20.89 6.50
C ILE A 320 13.11 -21.08 6.35
N PRO A 321 12.57 -21.19 5.12
CA PRO A 321 11.18 -21.57 4.93
C PRO A 321 10.82 -22.87 5.66
N PRO A 322 9.65 -22.96 6.31
CA PRO A 322 9.28 -24.19 6.98
C PRO A 322 8.96 -25.29 5.96
N LYS A 323 9.36 -26.53 6.25
CA LYS A 323 9.16 -27.69 5.37
C LYS A 323 8.69 -28.90 6.16
N ILE A 324 7.65 -29.58 5.66
CA ILE A 324 7.14 -30.83 6.24
C ILE A 324 8.10 -31.96 5.84
N ASN A 325 8.86 -32.45 6.82
CA ASN A 325 9.77 -33.58 6.62
C ASN A 325 8.99 -34.90 6.51
N LYS A 326 7.93 -35.04 7.33
CA LYS A 326 7.08 -36.23 7.36
C LYS A 326 5.72 -35.94 7.99
N VAL A 327 4.70 -36.65 7.52
CA VAL A 327 3.41 -36.80 8.20
C VAL A 327 3.27 -38.28 8.52
N THR A 328 3.04 -38.62 9.79
CA THR A 328 2.88 -40.02 10.22
C THR A 328 1.56 -40.22 10.95
N VAL A 329 0.99 -41.40 10.78
CA VAL A 329 -0.13 -41.89 11.58
C VAL A 329 0.41 -42.83 12.65
N ASN A 330 -0.19 -42.82 13.83
CA ASN A 330 0.19 -43.75 14.90
C ASN A 330 -0.19 -45.21 14.57
N GLN A 331 -1.19 -45.41 13.72
CA GLN A 331 -1.64 -46.72 13.25
C GLN A 331 -2.12 -46.62 11.80
N GLU A 332 -1.50 -47.38 10.90
CA GLU A 332 -1.86 -47.44 9.48
C GLU A 332 -3.21 -48.15 9.25
N SER A 333 -3.65 -48.96 10.20
CA SER A 333 -4.95 -49.63 10.20
C SER A 333 -5.58 -49.53 11.59
N GLN A 334 -6.80 -49.02 11.68
CA GLN A 334 -7.54 -48.85 12.94
C GLN A 334 -9.01 -49.22 12.78
N TYR A 335 -9.73 -49.55 13.86
CA TYR A 335 -11.18 -49.75 13.79
C TYR A 335 -11.94 -48.42 13.66
N ALA A 336 -12.98 -48.40 12.82
CA ALA A 336 -13.91 -47.28 12.78
C ALA A 336 -14.47 -47.00 14.19
N GLY A 337 -14.50 -45.73 14.59
CA GLY A 337 -14.85 -45.30 15.95
C GLY A 337 -13.70 -45.26 16.96
N LYS A 338 -12.48 -45.68 16.58
CA LYS A 338 -11.25 -45.49 17.39
C LYS A 338 -10.39 -44.38 16.79
N ALA A 339 -9.78 -43.57 17.65
CA ALA A 339 -9.01 -42.41 17.23
C ALA A 339 -7.69 -42.82 16.54
N VAL A 340 -7.32 -42.06 15.51
CA VAL A 340 -6.03 -42.07 14.83
C VAL A 340 -5.35 -40.72 15.09
N VAL A 341 -4.08 -40.77 15.45
CA VAL A 341 -3.27 -39.58 15.75
C VAL A 341 -2.32 -39.33 14.59
N ILE A 342 -2.42 -38.15 13.99
CA ILE A 342 -1.60 -37.64 12.91
C ILE A 342 -0.53 -36.74 13.53
N ASN A 343 0.75 -37.04 13.28
CA ASN A 343 1.88 -36.26 13.73
C ASN A 343 2.60 -35.63 12.53
N THR A 344 2.87 -34.33 12.61
CA THR A 344 3.54 -33.57 11.54
C THR A 344 4.92 -33.13 12.00
N GLY A 345 5.97 -33.67 11.37
CA GLY A 345 7.35 -33.27 11.61
C GLY A 345 7.76 -32.16 10.65
N VAL A 346 8.16 -31.00 11.19
CA VAL A 346 8.53 -29.81 10.40
C VAL A 346 9.97 -29.40 10.72
N SER A 347 10.71 -28.94 9.71
CA SER A 347 11.98 -28.23 9.87
C SER A 347 11.84 -26.79 9.37
N GLY A 348 12.74 -25.90 9.80
CA GLY A 348 12.69 -24.48 9.44
C GLY A 348 11.56 -23.73 10.14
N GLY A 349 11.24 -22.55 9.59
CA GLY A 349 10.26 -21.63 10.15
C GLY A 349 10.88 -20.51 10.99
N SER A 350 10.08 -19.48 11.20
CA SER A 350 10.42 -18.29 11.96
C SER A 350 10.17 -18.45 13.46
N SER A 351 10.70 -17.50 14.22
CA SER A 351 10.42 -17.38 15.65
C SER A 351 8.95 -17.05 15.99
N LYS A 352 8.11 -16.74 15.01
CA LYS A 352 6.66 -16.47 15.22
C LYS A 352 5.84 -17.75 15.35
N GLY A 353 6.41 -18.89 14.97
CA GLY A 353 5.77 -20.20 15.02
C GLY A 353 5.03 -20.56 13.73
N ILE A 354 4.63 -21.83 13.68
CA ILE A 354 4.00 -22.46 12.52
C ILE A 354 2.58 -22.88 12.92
N ASP A 355 1.63 -22.61 12.05
CA ASP A 355 0.26 -23.13 12.15
C ASP A 355 0.02 -24.22 11.11
N TYR A 356 -0.89 -25.13 11.43
CA TYR A 356 -1.18 -26.37 10.73
C TYR A 356 -2.65 -26.41 10.35
N LYS A 357 -2.95 -26.83 9.12
CA LYS A 357 -4.32 -27.10 8.66
C LYS A 357 -4.41 -28.54 8.20
N TYR A 358 -5.39 -29.27 8.71
CA TYR A 358 -5.61 -30.68 8.40
C TYR A 358 -6.88 -30.84 7.58
N GLU A 359 -6.80 -31.61 6.51
CA GLU A 359 -7.92 -31.96 5.66
C GLU A 359 -8.02 -33.48 5.55
N VAL A 360 -9.10 -34.05 6.06
CA VAL A 360 -9.36 -35.49 6.07
C VAL A 360 -10.25 -35.85 4.89
N ILE A 361 -9.80 -36.79 4.09
CA ILE A 361 -10.40 -37.21 2.83
C ILE A 361 -10.73 -38.70 2.92
N LEU A 362 -11.91 -39.08 2.45
CA LEU A 362 -12.33 -40.47 2.26
C LEU A 362 -12.89 -40.61 0.84
N ASN A 363 -12.32 -41.50 0.03
CA ASN A 363 -12.71 -41.73 -1.36
C ASN A 363 -12.81 -40.40 -2.16
N ASP A 364 -11.71 -39.63 -2.16
CA ASP A 364 -11.58 -38.35 -2.86
C ASP A 364 -12.53 -37.23 -2.42
N LYS A 365 -13.25 -37.41 -1.31
CA LYS A 365 -14.12 -36.39 -0.74
C LYS A 365 -13.65 -35.93 0.62
N VAL A 366 -13.46 -34.61 0.73
CA VAL A 366 -13.14 -33.95 1.99
C VAL A 366 -14.30 -34.13 2.98
N LEU A 367 -13.98 -34.74 4.12
CA LEU A 367 -14.89 -34.97 5.25
C LEU A 367 -14.82 -33.86 6.27
N TYR A 368 -13.61 -33.38 6.51
CA TYR A 368 -13.32 -32.50 7.62
C TYR A 368 -12.09 -31.67 7.30
N THR A 369 -12.17 -30.38 7.56
CA THR A 369 -11.05 -29.45 7.43
C THR A 369 -10.97 -28.64 8.71
N THR A 370 -9.79 -28.57 9.31
CA THR A 370 -9.56 -27.64 10.43
C THR A 370 -9.40 -26.21 9.91
N GLY A 371 -9.52 -25.22 10.80
CA GLY A 371 -8.80 -23.97 10.59
C GLY A 371 -7.29 -24.18 10.76
N TYR A 372 -6.50 -23.11 10.57
CA TYR A 372 -5.10 -23.12 11.01
C TYR A 372 -5.04 -23.18 12.54
N ILE A 373 -4.35 -24.18 13.07
CA ILE A 373 -4.15 -24.43 14.50
C ILE A 373 -2.67 -24.55 14.80
N SER A 374 -2.24 -24.18 16.00
CA SER A 374 -0.82 -24.19 16.37
C SER A 374 -0.29 -25.56 16.80
N ASN A 375 -1.14 -26.59 16.81
CA ASN A 375 -0.76 -27.93 17.22
C ASN A 375 -0.32 -28.74 15.99
N SER A 376 0.90 -29.28 16.05
CA SER A 376 1.47 -30.17 15.02
C SER A 376 0.92 -31.59 15.06
N GLN A 377 0.07 -31.88 16.06
CA GLN A 377 -0.65 -33.14 16.21
C GLN A 377 -2.15 -32.92 16.02
N PHE A 378 -2.76 -33.77 15.21
CA PHE A 378 -4.20 -33.79 14.98
C PHE A 378 -4.76 -35.19 15.26
N THR A 379 -5.90 -35.26 15.95
CA THR A 379 -6.56 -36.53 16.26
C THR A 379 -7.89 -36.60 15.54
N TYR A 380 -8.10 -37.68 14.79
CA TYR A 380 -9.33 -37.92 14.05
C TYR A 380 -9.92 -39.29 14.38
N THR A 381 -11.24 -39.36 14.54
CA THR A 381 -11.95 -40.62 14.76
C THR A 381 -12.75 -40.98 13.50
N PRO A 382 -12.27 -41.90 12.64
CA PRO A 382 -12.98 -42.32 11.44
C PRO A 382 -14.34 -42.91 11.77
N ALA A 383 -15.41 -42.29 11.28
CA ALA A 383 -16.76 -42.79 11.45
C ALA A 383 -17.08 -43.96 10.52
N PHE A 384 -16.40 -44.06 9.38
CA PHE A 384 -16.66 -45.06 8.33
C PHE A 384 -15.42 -45.92 8.09
N GLU A 385 -15.61 -47.14 7.59
CA GLU A 385 -14.49 -47.90 7.03
C GLU A 385 -14.04 -47.33 5.68
N GLY A 386 -12.81 -47.64 5.30
CA GLY A 386 -12.21 -47.23 4.05
C GLY A 386 -10.83 -46.61 4.25
N ASP A 387 -10.23 -46.21 3.14
CA ASP A 387 -8.92 -45.61 3.10
C ASP A 387 -9.04 -44.08 3.18
N TYR A 388 -8.39 -43.53 4.20
CA TYR A 388 -8.37 -42.11 4.47
C TYR A 388 -7.04 -41.52 4.03
N THR A 389 -7.08 -40.31 3.49
CA THR A 389 -5.90 -39.47 3.28
C THR A 389 -6.07 -38.22 4.13
N VAL A 390 -5.02 -37.81 4.83
CA VAL A 390 -4.97 -36.57 5.59
C VAL A 390 -3.94 -35.65 4.95
N ASN A 391 -4.40 -34.61 4.28
CA ASN A 391 -3.54 -33.54 3.80
C ASN A 391 -3.23 -32.60 4.97
N VAL A 392 -1.96 -32.23 5.12
CA VAL A 392 -1.49 -31.28 6.12
C VAL A 392 -0.82 -30.12 5.40
N TYR A 393 -1.33 -28.92 5.63
CA TYR A 393 -0.74 -27.66 5.16
C TYR A 393 -0.10 -26.96 6.35
N ILE A 394 1.09 -26.40 6.16
CA ILE A 394 1.73 -25.57 7.17
C ILE A 394 1.84 -24.13 6.70
N LYS A 395 1.78 -23.19 7.65
CA LYS A 395 1.96 -21.76 7.40
C LYS A 395 2.78 -21.14 8.51
N ASP A 396 3.80 -20.37 8.14
CA ASP A 396 4.58 -19.54 9.03
C ASP A 396 3.82 -18.24 9.34
N ARG A 397 3.78 -17.85 10.62
CA ARG A 397 3.13 -16.61 11.03
C ARG A 397 3.91 -15.35 10.65
N ALA A 398 5.14 -15.48 10.15
CA ALA A 398 5.93 -14.34 9.67
C ALA A 398 5.55 -13.87 8.25
N ASN A 399 4.73 -14.63 7.51
CA ASN A 399 4.33 -14.24 6.16
C ASN A 399 2.82 -14.38 5.92
N ASN A 400 2.35 -13.78 4.82
CA ASN A 400 0.93 -13.74 4.46
C ASN A 400 0.54 -14.76 3.40
N LYS A 401 1.39 -15.76 3.08
CA LYS A 401 1.06 -16.82 2.12
C LYS A 401 -0.11 -17.66 2.64
N ASP A 402 -0.83 -18.34 1.74
CA ASP A 402 -1.89 -19.26 2.14
C ASP A 402 -1.33 -20.48 2.87
N PHE A 403 -0.21 -21.03 2.38
CA PHE A 403 0.60 -22.06 3.04
C PHE A 403 2.04 -21.99 2.51
N ASP A 404 2.99 -22.52 3.28
CA ASP A 404 4.41 -22.60 2.91
C ASP A 404 4.79 -23.98 2.37
N ASP A 405 4.17 -25.04 2.89
CA ASP A 405 4.37 -26.41 2.42
C ASP A 405 3.14 -27.28 2.72
N PHE A 406 3.02 -28.41 2.02
CA PHE A 406 2.00 -29.40 2.31
C PHE A 406 2.51 -30.82 2.06
N ASN A 407 1.95 -31.78 2.79
CA ASN A 407 2.23 -33.19 2.62
C ASN A 407 1.02 -33.99 3.10
N SER A 408 1.02 -35.31 2.90
CA SER A 408 -0.10 -36.16 3.26
C SER A 408 0.35 -37.45 3.94
N ALA A 409 -0.58 -38.06 4.67
CA ALA A 409 -0.46 -39.44 5.15
C ALA A 409 -1.78 -40.16 4.95
N SER A 410 -1.74 -41.48 4.87
CA SER A 410 -2.93 -42.31 4.71
C SER A 410 -3.06 -43.34 5.83
N PHE A 411 -4.29 -43.72 6.13
CA PHE A 411 -4.60 -44.83 7.04
C PHE A 411 -5.91 -45.50 6.63
N SER A 412 -6.08 -46.78 6.95
CA SER A 412 -7.32 -47.51 6.71
C SER A 412 -8.13 -47.65 7.99
N ALA A 413 -9.42 -47.36 7.92
CA ALA A 413 -10.36 -47.72 8.97
C ALA A 413 -11.07 -49.04 8.60
N LYS A 414 -11.05 -50.02 9.49
CA LYS A 414 -11.70 -51.33 9.32
C LYS A 414 -12.93 -51.46 10.21
N ILE A 415 -13.89 -52.29 9.80
CA ILE A 415 -15.01 -52.69 10.67
C ILE A 415 -14.52 -53.75 11.67
N PHE A 416 -14.87 -53.59 12.94
CA PHE A 416 -14.81 -54.68 13.91
C PHE A 416 -15.98 -55.64 13.63
N VAL A 417 -15.70 -56.84 13.14
CA VAL A 417 -16.71 -57.91 12.99
C VAL A 417 -16.56 -58.84 14.19
N ASP A 418 -17.50 -58.76 15.13
CA ASP A 418 -17.66 -59.82 16.13
C ASP A 418 -18.21 -61.05 15.40
N THR A 419 -17.34 -62.04 15.18
CA THR A 419 -17.67 -63.30 14.51
C THR A 419 -18.22 -64.37 15.46
N SER A 420 -18.56 -64.02 16.71
CA SER A 420 -19.24 -64.96 17.60
C SER A 420 -20.66 -65.27 17.09
N ARG A 421 -20.78 -66.46 16.48
CA ARG A 421 -22.03 -67.05 15.99
C ARG A 421 -23.05 -67.14 17.14
N GLY A 422 -24.17 -66.42 17.04
CA GLY A 422 -25.38 -66.72 17.83
C GLY A 422 -26.07 -65.57 18.58
N GLY A 423 -25.67 -64.30 18.41
CA GLY A 423 -26.32 -63.16 19.10
C GLY A 423 -26.93 -62.13 18.14
N THR A 424 -28.13 -61.63 18.44
CA THR A 424 -28.84 -60.58 17.68
C THR A 424 -27.93 -59.41 17.25
N SER A 425 -27.84 -59.17 15.93
CA SER A 425 -26.93 -58.20 15.26
C SER A 425 -27.28 -56.72 15.51
N GLY A 426 -28.28 -56.44 16.35
CA GLY A 426 -28.80 -55.12 16.69
C GLY A 426 -30.13 -55.24 17.42
N SER A 427 -30.81 -54.12 17.63
CA SER A 427 -32.18 -54.08 18.15
C SER A 427 -32.88 -52.80 17.69
N TYR A 428 -34.21 -52.88 17.52
CA TYR A 428 -35.08 -51.72 17.37
C TYR A 428 -36.28 -51.84 18.30
N ILE A 429 -36.09 -51.42 19.55
CA ILE A 429 -37.12 -51.45 20.61
C ILE A 429 -37.39 -50.04 21.10
N ASN A 430 -38.64 -49.75 21.46
CA ASN A 430 -39.07 -48.44 21.96
C ASN A 430 -38.58 -47.26 21.10
N LYS A 431 -38.59 -47.43 19.77
CA LYS A 431 -38.12 -46.43 18.79
C LYS A 431 -36.67 -45.99 19.01
N LYS A 432 -35.79 -46.91 19.43
CA LYS A 432 -34.34 -46.73 19.55
C LYS A 432 -33.62 -47.80 18.76
N LEU A 433 -32.83 -47.37 17.78
CA LEU A 433 -31.98 -48.19 16.94
C LEU A 433 -30.63 -48.44 17.62
N VAL A 434 -30.24 -49.70 17.73
CA VAL A 434 -28.92 -50.13 18.16
C VAL A 434 -28.37 -51.08 17.10
N LEU A 435 -27.20 -50.76 16.55
CA LEU A 435 -26.50 -51.61 15.58
C LEU A 435 -25.17 -52.06 16.18
N LYS A 436 -24.83 -53.35 16.02
CA LYS A 436 -23.53 -53.88 16.45
C LYS A 436 -22.45 -53.83 15.37
N ARG A 437 -22.83 -53.51 14.12
CA ARG A 437 -21.92 -53.33 12.99
C ARG A 437 -22.37 -52.17 12.10
N THR A 438 -21.44 -51.64 11.33
CA THR A 438 -21.74 -50.65 10.28
C THR A 438 -22.50 -51.30 9.13
N LEU A 439 -23.55 -50.63 8.64
CA LEU A 439 -24.35 -51.13 7.52
C LEU A 439 -24.07 -50.34 6.23
N LYS A 440 -23.95 -51.03 5.08
CA LYS A 440 -23.77 -50.44 3.75
C LYS A 440 -24.54 -51.22 2.68
N LYS A 441 -24.67 -50.63 1.49
CA LYS A 441 -25.30 -51.28 0.34
C LYS A 441 -24.66 -52.65 0.05
N GLY A 442 -25.51 -53.64 -0.18
CA GLY A 442 -25.13 -55.04 -0.41
C GLY A 442 -25.19 -55.92 0.84
N LEU A 443 -25.27 -55.35 2.05
CA LEU A 443 -25.43 -56.15 3.26
C LEU A 443 -26.87 -56.64 3.44
N THR A 444 -26.98 -57.81 4.07
CA THR A 444 -28.25 -58.41 4.50
C THR A 444 -28.23 -58.71 6.00
N GLY A 445 -29.41 -58.74 6.63
CA GLY A 445 -29.56 -59.13 8.03
C GLY A 445 -30.75 -58.52 8.75
N GLU A 446 -30.96 -58.96 9.98
CA GLU A 446 -32.03 -58.45 10.86
C GLU A 446 -31.76 -57.01 11.31
N ASP A 447 -30.50 -56.64 11.46
CA ASP A 447 -30.04 -55.28 11.70
C ASP A 447 -30.33 -54.32 10.55
N VAL A 448 -30.29 -54.82 9.30
CA VAL A 448 -30.77 -54.08 8.14
C VAL A 448 -32.28 -53.83 8.23
N LYS A 449 -33.07 -54.80 8.71
CA LYS A 449 -34.51 -54.59 8.95
C LYS A 449 -34.76 -53.52 10.01
N TYR A 450 -34.00 -53.53 11.10
CA TYR A 450 -34.09 -52.52 12.16
C TYR A 450 -33.82 -51.10 11.63
N LEU A 451 -32.77 -50.94 10.83
CA LEU A 451 -32.46 -49.66 10.16
C LEU A 451 -33.59 -49.24 9.21
N GLN A 452 -34.04 -50.14 8.35
CA GLN A 452 -35.11 -49.89 7.40
C GLN A 452 -36.40 -49.46 8.10
N GLN A 453 -36.75 -50.13 9.22
CA GLN A 453 -37.90 -49.75 10.04
C GLN A 453 -37.72 -48.36 10.67
N ALA A 454 -36.55 -48.05 11.20
CA ALA A 454 -36.25 -46.73 11.77
C ALA A 454 -36.38 -45.60 10.72
N LEU A 455 -35.91 -45.83 9.50
CA LEU A 455 -36.03 -44.88 8.38
C LEU A 455 -37.49 -44.68 7.95
N LEU A 456 -38.26 -45.77 7.82
CA LEU A 456 -39.71 -45.71 7.56
C LEU A 456 -40.44 -44.94 8.66
N ASP A 457 -40.12 -45.21 9.93
CA ASP A 457 -40.70 -44.52 11.09
C ASP A 457 -40.37 -43.02 11.10
N LEU A 458 -39.30 -42.59 10.44
CA LEU A 458 -38.94 -41.19 10.24
C LEU A 458 -39.50 -40.59 8.93
N GLY A 459 -40.18 -41.40 8.11
CA GLY A 459 -40.83 -40.99 6.87
C GLY A 459 -39.93 -41.06 5.62
N TYR A 460 -38.83 -41.80 5.65
CA TYR A 460 -37.95 -41.98 4.51
C TYR A 460 -38.37 -43.18 3.65
N ASN A 461 -38.38 -43.01 2.34
CA ASN A 461 -38.69 -44.09 1.39
C ASN A 461 -37.47 -45.00 1.18
N ILE A 462 -37.56 -46.25 1.63
CA ILE A 462 -36.50 -47.27 1.51
C ILE A 462 -36.58 -48.11 0.21
N GLY A 463 -37.48 -47.77 -0.71
CA GLY A 463 -37.76 -48.50 -1.96
C GLY A 463 -38.77 -49.64 -1.82
N THR A 464 -39.20 -49.96 -0.61
CA THR A 464 -40.23 -50.96 -0.30
C THR A 464 -41.12 -50.43 0.84
N SER A 465 -42.35 -50.96 0.95
CA SER A 465 -43.29 -50.58 2.00
C SER A 465 -43.03 -51.26 3.35
N LYS A 466 -42.18 -52.30 3.38
CA LYS A 466 -41.81 -53.06 4.57
C LYS A 466 -40.29 -53.34 4.59
N PRO A 467 -39.67 -53.48 5.77
CA PRO A 467 -38.28 -53.89 5.89
C PRO A 467 -38.05 -55.28 5.28
N THR A 468 -37.12 -55.38 4.34
CA THR A 468 -36.77 -56.63 3.65
C THR A 468 -35.56 -57.31 4.26
N GLY A 469 -34.73 -56.57 5.00
CA GLY A 469 -33.43 -57.04 5.49
C GLY A 469 -32.34 -57.03 4.42
N LEU A 470 -32.62 -56.51 3.22
CA LEU A 470 -31.65 -56.28 2.15
C LEU A 470 -31.35 -54.79 2.02
N PHE A 471 -30.08 -54.41 2.20
CA PHE A 471 -29.62 -53.04 2.02
C PHE A 471 -29.37 -52.77 0.53
N GLY A 472 -30.46 -52.63 -0.24
CA GLY A 472 -30.43 -52.35 -1.68
C GLY A 472 -30.35 -50.86 -2.03
N ASN A 473 -30.58 -50.52 -3.30
CA ASN A 473 -30.57 -49.13 -3.80
C ASN A 473 -31.54 -48.21 -3.05
N GLY A 474 -32.76 -48.68 -2.76
CA GLY A 474 -33.75 -47.87 -2.05
C GLY A 474 -33.32 -47.53 -0.62
N THR A 475 -32.79 -48.51 0.13
CA THR A 475 -32.28 -48.29 1.49
C THR A 475 -31.07 -47.37 1.50
N HIS A 476 -30.15 -47.54 0.53
CA HIS A 476 -29.03 -46.63 0.33
C HIS A 476 -29.49 -45.19 0.11
N ASN A 477 -30.43 -44.97 -0.81
CA ASN A 477 -30.94 -43.62 -1.10
C ASN A 477 -31.66 -43.00 0.10
N ALA A 478 -32.38 -43.80 0.90
CA ALA A 478 -33.01 -43.36 2.14
C ALA A 478 -31.96 -42.89 3.17
N VAL A 479 -30.90 -43.67 3.37
CA VAL A 479 -29.80 -43.32 4.27
C VAL A 479 -29.09 -42.05 3.81
N VAL A 480 -28.74 -41.95 2.52
CA VAL A 480 -28.13 -40.74 1.93
C VAL A 480 -29.03 -39.52 2.18
N SER A 481 -30.34 -39.65 1.95
CA SER A 481 -31.31 -38.56 2.16
C SER A 481 -31.40 -38.16 3.63
N PHE A 482 -31.40 -39.15 4.54
CA PHE A 482 -31.39 -38.90 5.98
C PHE A 482 -30.11 -38.16 6.41
N GLN A 483 -28.96 -38.63 5.94
CA GLN A 483 -27.66 -38.02 6.23
C GLN A 483 -27.59 -36.58 5.72
N LYS A 484 -28.00 -36.32 4.47
CA LYS A 484 -28.09 -34.97 3.91
C LYS A 484 -28.95 -34.05 4.79
N LYS A 485 -30.15 -34.49 5.19
CA LYS A 485 -31.06 -33.69 6.02
C LYS A 485 -30.45 -33.35 7.39
N ASN A 486 -29.65 -34.26 7.95
CA ASN A 486 -29.03 -34.11 9.27
C ASN A 486 -27.60 -33.54 9.20
N LYS A 487 -27.16 -33.03 8.03
CA LYS A 487 -25.82 -32.47 7.82
C LYS A 487 -24.69 -33.46 8.15
N LEU A 488 -24.94 -34.75 7.93
CA LEU A 488 -23.94 -35.81 8.02
C LEU A 488 -23.36 -36.11 6.63
N PRO A 489 -22.14 -36.67 6.56
CA PRO A 489 -21.60 -37.17 5.30
C PRO A 489 -22.52 -38.24 4.68
N SER A 490 -23.00 -37.99 3.46
CA SER A 490 -24.11 -38.73 2.85
C SER A 490 -23.63 -39.89 1.95
N TYR A 491 -22.81 -40.79 2.50
CA TYR A 491 -22.25 -41.93 1.76
C TYR A 491 -23.18 -43.14 1.67
N GLY A 492 -24.34 -43.10 2.31
CA GLY A 492 -25.21 -44.27 2.37
C GLY A 492 -24.68 -45.38 3.27
N ILE A 493 -23.70 -45.07 4.11
CA ILE A 493 -23.12 -45.97 5.13
C ILE A 493 -23.69 -45.57 6.49
N VAL A 494 -24.20 -46.54 7.25
CA VAL A 494 -24.78 -46.31 8.59
C VAL A 494 -23.82 -46.80 9.66
N ALA A 495 -23.06 -45.85 10.20
CA ALA A 495 -22.19 -46.03 11.37
C ALA A 495 -22.76 -45.30 12.60
N SER A 496 -22.01 -45.29 13.71
CA SER A 496 -22.45 -44.75 15.02
C SER A 496 -23.07 -43.34 14.92
N ALA A 497 -22.41 -42.39 14.26
CA ALA A 497 -22.92 -41.03 14.11
C ALA A 497 -24.27 -40.96 13.37
N THR A 498 -24.47 -41.85 12.39
CA THR A 498 -25.77 -41.94 11.69
C THR A 498 -26.83 -42.58 12.58
N VAL A 499 -26.47 -43.61 13.37
CA VAL A 499 -27.35 -44.24 14.36
C VAL A 499 -27.78 -43.22 15.44
N ASP A 500 -26.85 -42.43 15.97
CA ASP A 500 -27.12 -41.41 16.98
C ASP A 500 -28.06 -40.33 16.44
N ALA A 501 -27.85 -39.87 15.21
CA ALA A 501 -28.74 -38.91 14.56
C ALA A 501 -30.14 -39.51 14.31
N ILE A 502 -30.23 -40.78 13.91
CA ILE A 502 -31.51 -41.49 13.75
C ILE A 502 -32.23 -41.56 15.11
N ASN A 503 -31.55 -41.96 16.17
CA ASN A 503 -32.10 -42.04 17.52
C ASN A 503 -32.55 -40.68 18.05
N LYS A 504 -31.75 -39.64 17.82
CA LYS A 504 -32.12 -38.26 18.15
C LYS A 504 -33.39 -37.84 17.40
N SER A 505 -33.48 -38.13 16.11
CA SER A 505 -34.65 -37.81 15.29
C SER A 505 -35.89 -38.58 15.73
N LEU A 506 -35.75 -39.86 16.07
CA LEU A 506 -36.83 -40.70 16.59
C LEU A 506 -37.32 -40.18 17.94
N SER A 507 -36.40 -39.87 18.85
CA SER A 507 -36.74 -39.29 20.15
C SER A 507 -37.47 -37.95 20.00
N ALA A 508 -37.08 -37.10 19.05
CA ALA A 508 -37.76 -35.84 18.78
C ALA A 508 -39.17 -36.05 18.20
N LYS A 509 -39.33 -37.01 17.29
CA LYS A 509 -40.63 -37.33 16.66
C LYS A 509 -41.63 -37.95 17.63
N TYR A 510 -41.16 -38.78 18.57
CA TYR A 510 -42.01 -39.56 19.47
C TYR A 510 -41.92 -39.12 20.94
N LYS A 511 -41.52 -37.86 21.22
CA LYS A 511 -41.49 -37.30 22.58
C LYS A 511 -42.90 -37.28 23.20
N ALA A 512 -43.11 -38.07 24.27
CA ALA A 512 -44.27 -37.92 25.17
C ALA A 512 -44.16 -36.61 25.98
N PRO A 513 -45.28 -35.93 26.31
CA PRO A 513 -45.24 -34.69 27.08
C PRO A 513 -44.69 -34.94 28.49
N GLN A 514 -43.56 -34.30 28.83
CA GLN A 514 -43.02 -34.34 30.19
C GLN A 514 -43.69 -33.27 31.06
N SER A 515 -44.15 -33.68 32.25
CA SER A 515 -44.59 -32.76 33.30
C SER A 515 -43.43 -31.85 33.73
N PRO A 516 -43.67 -30.55 34.01
CA PRO A 516 -42.63 -29.62 34.38
C PRO A 516 -41.90 -30.09 35.64
N SER A 517 -40.57 -30.00 35.61
CA SER A 517 -39.74 -30.32 36.77
C SER A 517 -40.07 -29.41 37.96
N ARG A 518 -39.87 -29.90 39.19
CA ARG A 518 -40.08 -29.11 40.43
C ARG A 518 -39.36 -27.75 40.38
N GLY A 519 -38.16 -27.70 39.77
CA GLY A 519 -37.41 -26.45 39.57
C GLY A 519 -38.10 -25.45 38.62
N GLN A 520 -38.74 -25.94 37.56
CA GLN A 520 -39.54 -25.09 36.66
C GLN A 520 -40.81 -24.58 37.32
N LEU A 521 -41.47 -25.40 38.15
CA LEU A 521 -42.65 -25.00 38.93
C LEU A 521 -42.29 -23.91 39.96
N LEU A 522 -41.18 -24.06 40.67
CA LEU A 522 -40.70 -23.09 41.66
C LEU A 522 -40.26 -21.77 41.02
N ALA A 523 -39.63 -21.82 39.83
CA ALA A 523 -39.27 -20.62 39.08
C ALA A 523 -40.50 -19.80 38.64
N ALA A 524 -41.58 -20.48 38.23
CA ALA A 524 -42.82 -19.82 37.81
C ALA A 524 -43.58 -19.14 38.96
N LEU A 525 -43.35 -19.57 40.21
CA LEU A 525 -43.98 -19.03 41.42
C LEU A 525 -43.23 -17.84 42.04
N ARG A 526 -41.97 -17.59 41.63
CA ARG A 526 -41.19 -16.46 42.16
C ARG A 526 -41.86 -15.12 41.82
N LEU A 527 -42.06 -14.31 42.85
CA LEU A 527 -42.66 -13.00 42.76
C LEU A 527 -41.62 -11.94 42.38
N THR A 528 -42.00 -10.96 41.58
CA THR A 528 -41.21 -9.76 41.31
C THR A 528 -41.94 -8.57 41.90
N TYR A 529 -41.29 -7.83 42.79
CA TYR A 529 -41.90 -6.63 43.37
C TYR A 529 -41.91 -5.49 42.35
N LYS A 530 -43.08 -5.21 41.77
CA LYS A 530 -43.28 -4.10 40.83
C LYS A 530 -44.00 -2.90 41.45
N ARG A 531 -44.91 -3.18 42.38
CA ARG A 531 -45.72 -2.19 43.11
C ARG A 531 -46.26 -2.84 44.37
N THR A 532 -46.66 -2.02 45.34
CA THR A 532 -47.41 -2.51 46.51
C THR A 532 -48.78 -3.01 46.08
N LEU A 533 -49.12 -4.27 46.38
CA LEU A 533 -50.48 -4.78 46.14
C LEU A 533 -51.33 -4.62 47.40
N ILE A 534 -52.50 -4.05 47.22
CA ILE A 534 -53.49 -3.79 48.28
C ILE A 534 -54.86 -4.35 47.87
N SER A 535 -55.81 -4.43 48.81
CA SER A 535 -57.19 -4.85 48.51
C SER A 535 -57.76 -4.07 47.31
N GLY A 536 -58.30 -4.80 46.34
CA GLY A 536 -58.81 -4.23 45.07
C GLY A 536 -57.81 -4.21 43.91
N SER A 537 -56.52 -4.46 44.15
CA SER A 537 -55.52 -4.57 43.07
C SER A 537 -55.87 -5.71 42.11
N LYS A 538 -55.63 -5.53 40.80
CA LYS A 538 -55.88 -6.57 39.78
C LYS A 538 -54.67 -6.72 38.87
N GLY A 539 -54.40 -7.94 38.41
CA GLY A 539 -53.35 -8.21 37.44
C GLY A 539 -52.65 -9.55 37.59
N GLU A 540 -51.69 -9.79 36.69
CA GLU A 540 -50.88 -11.01 36.67
C GLU A 540 -49.94 -11.12 37.88
N ASP A 541 -49.54 -9.97 38.44
CA ASP A 541 -48.81 -9.88 39.71
C ASP A 541 -49.63 -10.41 40.90
N VAL A 542 -50.94 -10.15 40.89
CA VAL A 542 -51.89 -10.72 41.88
C VAL A 542 -52.08 -12.22 41.67
N LYS A 543 -52.23 -12.70 40.43
CA LYS A 543 -52.31 -14.16 40.15
C LYS A 543 -51.06 -14.90 40.61
N LYS A 544 -49.87 -14.34 40.34
CA LYS A 544 -48.60 -14.91 40.81
C LYS A 544 -48.53 -14.96 42.32
N LEU A 545 -48.92 -13.88 43.00
CA LEU A 545 -49.03 -13.88 44.47
C LEU A 545 -49.97 -14.99 44.96
N GLN A 546 -51.16 -15.09 44.39
CA GLN A 546 -52.16 -16.10 44.77
C GLN A 546 -51.62 -17.52 44.53
N ASN A 547 -50.95 -17.76 43.41
CA ASN A 547 -50.30 -19.04 43.12
C ASN A 547 -49.18 -19.35 44.13
N ALA A 548 -48.35 -18.36 44.48
CA ALA A 548 -47.30 -18.51 45.49
C ALA A 548 -47.88 -18.80 46.88
N LEU A 549 -48.92 -18.08 47.30
CA LEU A 549 -49.61 -18.28 48.56
C LEU A 549 -50.30 -19.65 48.62
N LYS A 550 -50.96 -20.06 47.54
CA LYS A 550 -51.58 -21.39 47.40
C LYS A 550 -50.55 -22.51 47.47
N PHE A 551 -49.38 -22.32 46.85
CA PHE A 551 -48.25 -23.24 46.96
C PHE A 551 -47.75 -23.36 48.40
N LEU A 552 -47.65 -22.23 49.10
CA LEU A 552 -47.31 -22.13 50.53
C LEU A 552 -48.47 -22.54 51.48
N LYS A 553 -49.53 -23.15 50.94
CA LYS A 553 -50.69 -23.69 51.67
C LYS A 553 -51.58 -22.66 52.36
N TYR A 554 -51.56 -21.41 51.90
CA TYR A 554 -52.57 -20.41 52.26
C TYR A 554 -53.81 -20.57 51.39
N SER A 555 -54.98 -20.42 52.01
CA SER A 555 -56.27 -20.51 51.31
C SER A 555 -56.54 -19.24 50.53
N VAL A 556 -56.38 -19.30 49.21
CA VAL A 556 -56.65 -18.21 48.26
C VAL A 556 -57.20 -18.79 46.95
N ASP A 557 -58.05 -18.00 46.30
CA ASP A 557 -58.55 -18.30 44.96
C ASP A 557 -57.68 -17.54 43.94
N VAL A 558 -57.30 -18.18 42.83
CA VAL A 558 -56.42 -17.56 41.81
C VAL A 558 -57.27 -16.80 40.79
N THR A 559 -57.83 -15.69 41.24
CA THR A 559 -58.74 -14.84 40.45
C THR A 559 -58.01 -13.73 39.70
N GLY A 560 -56.79 -13.38 40.14
CA GLY A 560 -56.08 -12.19 39.69
C GLY A 560 -56.63 -10.88 40.26
N VAL A 561 -57.51 -10.97 41.26
CA VAL A 561 -58.05 -9.85 42.02
C VAL A 561 -57.65 -10.01 43.48
N TYR A 562 -57.05 -8.97 44.06
CA TYR A 562 -56.59 -8.97 45.44
C TYR A 562 -57.80 -8.75 46.35
N ASP A 563 -58.56 -9.83 46.52
CA ASP A 563 -59.81 -9.88 47.27
C ASP A 563 -59.58 -10.00 48.79
N LYS A 564 -60.67 -10.04 49.54
CA LYS A 564 -60.63 -10.18 51.00
C LYS A 564 -59.91 -11.46 51.46
N LYS A 565 -60.00 -12.56 50.70
CA LYS A 565 -59.28 -13.80 51.00
C LYS A 565 -57.77 -13.64 50.82
N THR A 566 -57.35 -13.02 49.71
CA THR A 566 -55.94 -12.70 49.42
C THR A 566 -55.35 -11.75 50.46
N TYR A 567 -56.11 -10.72 50.86
CA TYR A 567 -55.74 -9.80 51.93
C TYR A 567 -55.55 -10.50 53.27
N ASN A 568 -56.51 -11.34 53.67
CA ASN A 568 -56.40 -12.13 54.91
C ASN A 568 -55.22 -13.10 54.86
N ALA A 569 -54.95 -13.72 53.71
CA ALA A 569 -53.82 -14.61 53.52
C ALA A 569 -52.47 -13.88 53.66
N VAL A 570 -52.32 -12.70 53.05
CA VAL A 570 -51.10 -11.88 53.19
C VAL A 570 -50.93 -11.37 54.61
N MET A 571 -52.00 -10.92 55.27
CA MET A 571 -51.95 -10.49 56.66
C MET A 571 -51.55 -11.64 57.60
N THR A 572 -52.10 -12.83 57.38
CA THR A 572 -51.74 -14.04 58.14
C THR A 572 -50.29 -14.43 57.90
N PHE A 573 -49.83 -14.37 56.65
CA PHE A 573 -48.44 -14.59 56.29
C PHE A 573 -47.50 -13.62 57.00
N GLN A 574 -47.82 -12.33 56.98
CA GLN A 574 -47.03 -11.29 57.64
C GLN A 574 -46.94 -11.53 59.15
N LYS A 575 -48.07 -11.79 59.83
CA LYS A 575 -48.10 -12.16 61.25
C LYS A 575 -47.21 -13.37 61.55
N LYS A 576 -47.33 -14.44 60.74
CA LYS A 576 -46.55 -15.68 60.91
C LYS A 576 -45.04 -15.44 60.83
N TYR A 577 -44.60 -14.58 59.92
CA TYR A 577 -43.18 -14.29 59.71
C TYR A 577 -42.69 -13.01 60.40
N LYS A 578 -43.46 -12.49 61.36
CA LYS A 578 -43.12 -11.29 62.15
C LYS A 578 -42.83 -10.05 61.29
N ILE A 579 -43.48 -9.96 60.13
CA ILE A 579 -43.53 -8.75 59.31
C ILE A 579 -44.73 -7.92 59.80
N MET A 580 -44.64 -6.58 59.78
CA MET A 580 -45.76 -5.72 60.15
C MET A 580 -47.00 -6.10 59.33
N ALA A 581 -48.08 -6.49 60.03
CA ALA A 581 -49.27 -7.09 59.44
C ALA A 581 -50.21 -6.05 58.81
N THR A 582 -49.71 -5.36 57.78
CA THR A 582 -50.44 -4.30 57.06
C THR A 582 -51.47 -4.85 56.07
N GLY A 583 -51.35 -6.14 55.71
CA GLY A 583 -52.11 -6.78 54.65
C GLY A 583 -51.78 -6.23 53.25
N LYS A 584 -50.75 -5.40 53.13
CA LYS A 584 -50.22 -4.91 51.85
C LYS A 584 -49.05 -5.78 51.43
N LEU A 585 -48.96 -6.15 50.15
CA LEU A 585 -47.79 -6.85 49.62
C LEU A 585 -46.69 -5.83 49.30
N ASP A 586 -45.83 -5.56 50.27
CA ASP A 586 -44.62 -4.74 50.12
C ASP A 586 -43.39 -5.59 49.74
N LEU A 587 -42.27 -4.92 49.48
CA LEU A 587 -41.01 -5.57 49.10
C LEU A 587 -40.53 -6.57 50.17
N THR A 588 -40.67 -6.23 51.44
CA THR A 588 -40.31 -7.09 52.58
C THR A 588 -41.09 -8.40 52.54
N THR A 589 -42.41 -8.32 52.30
CA THR A 589 -43.30 -9.47 52.19
C THR A 589 -42.98 -10.31 50.96
N VAL A 590 -42.72 -9.68 49.80
CA VAL A 590 -42.29 -10.38 48.57
C VAL A 590 -41.01 -11.16 48.78
N ASN A 591 -39.99 -10.54 49.37
CA ASN A 591 -38.70 -11.18 49.63
C ASN A 591 -38.86 -12.38 50.54
N LYS A 592 -39.71 -12.28 51.58
CA LYS A 592 -39.97 -13.41 52.45
C LYS A 592 -40.71 -14.54 51.73
N ILE A 593 -41.73 -14.25 50.92
CA ILE A 593 -42.42 -15.27 50.11
C ILE A 593 -41.42 -15.98 49.19
N ASN A 594 -40.60 -15.23 48.45
CA ASN A 594 -39.57 -15.80 47.57
C ASN A 594 -38.54 -16.65 48.31
N SER A 595 -38.18 -16.29 49.54
CA SER A 595 -37.24 -17.09 50.35
C SER A 595 -37.78 -18.48 50.70
N LEU A 596 -39.11 -18.65 50.71
CA LEU A 596 -39.79 -19.90 51.02
C LEU A 596 -40.12 -20.72 49.76
N LEU A 597 -39.95 -20.14 48.56
CA LEU A 597 -40.12 -20.78 47.26
C LEU A 597 -38.77 -21.32 46.73
N LYS A 598 -38.07 -22.10 47.54
CA LYS A 598 -36.78 -22.71 47.23
C LYS A 598 -36.87 -24.22 47.14
#